data_AF-A0A554KXV4-F1
#
_entry.id   AF-A0A554KXV4-F1
#
_cell.length_a   1.000
_cell.length_b   1.000
_cell.length_c   1.000
_cell.angle_alpha   90.00
_cell.angle_beta   90.00
_cell.angle_gamma   90.00
#
_symmetry.space_group_name_H-M   'P 1'
#
loop_
_entity.id
_entity.type
_entity.pdbx_description
1 polymer ?
#
loop_
_entity_poly.entity_id
_entity_poly.type
_entity_poly.pdbx_seq_one_letter_code
_entity_poly.pdbx_strand_id
1 'polypeptide(L)'
;MNPRLKLVDKILSGEKKIESRWSKNKSAPWGKVSAGDKIYFKDAGKPVTAMAEVENVKELTDMNKAIEIFGSDEWATGKNYCVLVFLKRPEWVVPFRINKKGFGSAAAWLCVESIAKIRVQ
;
A
#
# COMPACT_ATOMS: atom_id res chain seq x y z
N MET A 1 1.75 9.51 -8.94
CA MET A 1 0.93 8.37 -9.39
C MET A 1 -0.08 8.90 -10.38
N ASN A 2 -0.22 8.27 -11.55
CA ASN A 2 -1.12 8.75 -12.61
C ASN A 2 -2.58 8.41 -12.24
N PRO A 3 -3.47 9.42 -12.05
CA PRO A 3 -4.87 9.19 -11.68
C PRO A 3 -5.64 8.34 -12.71
N ARG A 4 -5.16 8.29 -13.96
CA ARG A 4 -5.79 7.50 -15.03
C ARG A 4 -5.69 5.99 -14.81
N LEU A 5 -4.78 5.53 -13.95
CA LEU A 5 -4.59 4.11 -13.65
C LEU A 5 -5.70 3.51 -12.77
N LYS A 6 -6.52 4.36 -12.12
CA LYS A 6 -7.68 3.96 -11.30
C LYS A 6 -7.37 2.83 -10.30
N LEU A 7 -6.22 2.90 -9.63
CA LEU A 7 -5.74 1.79 -8.79
C LEU A 7 -6.67 1.49 -7.61
N VAL A 8 -7.29 2.52 -7.02
CA VAL A 8 -8.27 2.33 -5.94
C VAL A 8 -9.48 1.55 -6.44
N ASP A 9 -10.01 1.89 -7.63
CA ASP A 9 -11.13 1.17 -8.25
C ASP A 9 -10.77 -0.30 -8.52
N LYS A 10 -9.54 -0.57 -8.97
CA LYS A 10 -9.05 -1.94 -9.20
C LYS A 10 -8.93 -2.75 -7.91
N ILE A 11 -8.58 -2.11 -6.78
CA ILE A 11 -8.58 -2.77 -5.47
C ILE A 11 -10.00 -3.10 -5.08
N LEU A 12 -10.92 -2.14 -5.20
CA LEU A 12 -12.33 -2.30 -4.85
C LEU A 12 -13.06 -3.34 -5.70
N SER A 13 -12.72 -3.47 -6.98
CA SER A 13 -13.27 -4.51 -7.86
C SER A 13 -12.65 -5.89 -7.62
N GLY A 14 -11.55 -5.98 -6.87
CA GLY A 14 -10.80 -7.21 -6.67
C GLY A 14 -9.87 -7.60 -7.83
N GLU A 15 -9.75 -6.76 -8.87
CA GLU A 15 -8.78 -6.95 -9.96
C GLU A 15 -7.35 -6.86 -9.42
N LYS A 16 -7.08 -5.86 -8.58
CA LYS A 16 -5.78 -5.68 -7.92
C LYS A 16 -5.81 -6.28 -6.52
N LYS A 17 -5.20 -7.47 -6.40
CA LYS A 17 -5.11 -8.23 -5.14
C LYS A 17 -3.81 -8.03 -4.37
N ILE A 18 -2.79 -7.44 -5.00
CA ILE A 18 -1.48 -7.23 -4.39
C ILE A 18 -1.12 -5.75 -4.48
N GLU A 19 -0.79 -5.15 -3.34
CA GLU A 19 -0.11 -3.85 -3.28
C GLU A 19 1.40 -4.09 -3.07
N SER A 20 2.19 -3.76 -4.09
CA SER A 20 3.63 -3.97 -4.09
C SER A 20 4.40 -2.69 -3.78
N ARG A 21 5.52 -2.80 -3.07
CA ARG A 21 6.47 -1.70 -2.87
C ARG A 21 7.89 -2.16 -3.10
N TRP A 22 8.52 -1.54 -4.08
CA TRP A 22 9.86 -1.83 -4.53
C TRP A 22 10.77 -0.67 -4.16
N SER A 23 11.80 -0.91 -3.36
CA SER A 23 12.66 0.15 -2.83
C SER A 23 14.14 -0.22 -2.86
N LYS A 24 15.00 0.81 -2.93
CA LYS A 24 16.45 0.66 -2.83
C LYS A 24 16.92 0.47 -1.38
N ASN A 25 16.20 1.09 -0.44
CA ASN A 25 16.46 1.02 1.01
C ASN A 25 15.24 0.43 1.71
N LYS A 26 15.42 -0.11 2.92
CA LYS A 26 14.29 -0.50 3.77
C LYS A 26 13.49 0.74 4.16
N SER A 27 12.21 0.75 3.81
CA SER A 27 11.26 1.81 4.15
C SER A 27 9.88 1.21 4.34
N ALA A 28 8.97 1.93 5.00
CA ALA A 28 7.57 1.50 5.09
C ALA A 28 7.04 1.12 3.70
N PRO A 29 6.38 -0.04 3.56
CA PRO A 29 5.82 -0.88 4.62
C PRO A 29 6.73 -1.97 5.23
N TRP A 30 8.02 -2.06 4.86
CA TRP A 30 8.94 -3.10 5.35
C TRP A 30 9.02 -3.15 6.88
N GLY A 31 8.81 -4.33 7.46
CA GLY A 31 8.79 -4.65 8.89
C GLY A 31 7.65 -4.01 9.67
N LYS A 32 6.63 -3.46 9.00
CA LYS A 32 5.58 -2.63 9.63
C LYS A 32 4.15 -3.03 9.30
N VAL A 33 3.96 -4.04 8.47
CA VAL A 33 2.63 -4.52 8.07
C VAL A 33 2.59 -6.04 8.25
N SER A 34 1.50 -6.51 8.85
CA SER A 34 1.27 -7.92 9.17
C SER A 34 -0.10 -8.39 8.68
N ALA A 35 -0.29 -9.70 8.61
CA ALA A 35 -1.61 -10.28 8.34
C ALA A 35 -2.63 -9.82 9.38
N GLY A 36 -3.84 -9.46 8.92
CA GLY A 36 -4.91 -8.91 9.75
C GLY A 36 -4.91 -7.38 9.87
N ASP A 37 -3.84 -6.68 9.46
CA ASP A 37 -3.83 -5.22 9.42
C ASP A 37 -4.85 -4.67 8.41
N LYS A 38 -5.28 -3.43 8.62
CA LYS A 38 -6.12 -2.69 7.68
C LYS A 38 -5.30 -1.67 6.92
N ILE A 39 -5.41 -1.67 5.60
CA ILE A 39 -4.78 -0.69 4.73
C ILE A 39 -5.84 0.22 4.14
N TYR A 40 -5.64 1.52 4.30
CA TYR A 40 -6.52 2.56 3.77
C TYR A 40 -5.90 3.19 2.52
N PHE A 41 -6.71 3.38 1.48
CA PHE A 41 -6.26 3.85 0.18
C PHE A 41 -6.89 5.20 -0.19
N LYS A 42 -6.08 6.02 -0.85
CA LYS A 42 -6.47 7.30 -1.44
C LYS A 42 -5.67 7.59 -2.69
N ASP A 43 -6.28 8.29 -3.62
CA ASP A 43 -5.53 8.96 -4.68
C ASP A 43 -4.69 10.12 -4.11
N ALA A 44 -3.66 10.53 -4.83
CA ALA A 44 -2.92 11.74 -4.52
C ALA A 44 -3.87 12.97 -4.48
N GLY A 45 -3.71 13.82 -3.47
CA GLY A 45 -4.56 15.00 -3.27
C GLY A 45 -6.01 14.74 -2.82
N LYS A 46 -6.50 13.49 -2.88
CA LYS A 46 -7.88 13.14 -2.51
C LYS A 46 -8.01 12.57 -1.08
N PRO A 47 -9.23 12.56 -0.51
CA PRO A 47 -9.54 11.81 0.71
C PRO A 47 -9.26 10.31 0.58
N VAL A 48 -9.16 9.63 1.71
CA VAL A 48 -9.28 8.17 1.82
C VAL A 48 -10.71 7.77 1.51
N THR A 49 -10.87 6.77 0.65
CA THR A 49 -12.19 6.29 0.19
C THR A 49 -12.31 4.77 0.18
N ALA A 50 -11.21 4.04 0.32
CA ALA A 50 -11.22 2.59 0.31
C ALA A 50 -10.36 2.00 1.43
N MET A 51 -10.66 0.77 1.80
CA MET A 51 -9.89 -0.03 2.75
C MET A 51 -9.84 -1.49 2.27
N ALA A 52 -8.80 -2.22 2.63
CA ALA A 52 -8.74 -3.67 2.53
C ALA A 52 -7.97 -4.25 3.72
N GLU A 53 -8.24 -5.51 4.03
CA GLU A 53 -7.50 -6.24 5.06
C GLU A 53 -6.30 -6.95 4.43
N VAL A 54 -5.20 -7.02 5.18
CA VAL A 54 -4.01 -7.78 4.79
C VAL A 54 -4.28 -9.26 5.00
N GLU A 55 -4.25 -10.01 3.90
CA GLU A 55 -4.31 -11.47 3.93
C GLU A 55 -2.97 -12.06 4.39
N ASN A 56 -1.87 -11.64 3.76
CA ASN A 56 -0.51 -11.98 4.14
C ASN A 56 0.47 -10.94 3.56
N VAL A 57 1.72 -11.02 3.99
CA VAL A 57 2.81 -10.14 3.54
C VAL A 57 4.02 -10.98 3.16
N LYS A 58 4.67 -10.63 2.06
CA LYS A 58 6.00 -11.16 1.72
C LYS A 58 6.99 -10.01 1.62
N GLU A 59 8.03 -10.09 2.43
CA GLU A 59 9.17 -9.17 2.40
C GLU A 59 10.36 -9.90 1.81
N LEU A 60 10.88 -9.39 0.69
CA LEU A 60 11.81 -10.10 -0.18
C LEU A 60 13.01 -9.21 -0.48
N THR A 61 14.20 -9.77 -0.36
CA THR A 61 15.45 -9.18 -0.88
C THR A 61 15.90 -9.83 -2.19
N ASP A 62 15.33 -10.99 -2.52
CA ASP A 62 15.52 -11.66 -3.81
C ASP A 62 14.50 -11.11 -4.81
N MET A 63 14.98 -10.32 -5.78
CA MET A 63 14.12 -9.68 -6.78
C MET A 63 13.57 -10.69 -7.80
N ASN A 64 14.28 -11.77 -8.11
CA ASN A 64 13.78 -12.80 -9.03
C ASN A 64 12.55 -13.48 -8.42
N LYS A 65 12.64 -13.83 -7.14
CA LYS A 65 11.50 -14.39 -6.39
C LYS A 65 10.36 -13.39 -6.25
N ALA A 66 10.65 -12.11 -6.06
CA ALA A 66 9.62 -11.06 -5.99
C ALA A 66 8.88 -10.91 -7.33
N ILE A 67 9.61 -10.92 -8.45
CA ILE A 67 9.05 -10.87 -9.81
C ILE A 67 8.20 -12.09 -10.09
N GLU A 68 8.68 -13.29 -9.74
CA GLU A 68 7.92 -14.55 -9.90
C GLU A 68 6.57 -14.48 -9.18
N ILE A 69 6.56 -14.01 -7.94
CA ILE A 69 5.34 -13.93 -7.14
C ILE A 69 4.40 -12.81 -7.62
N PHE A 70 4.96 -11.66 -8.00
CA PHE A 70 4.16 -10.51 -8.43
C PHE A 70 3.66 -10.64 -9.87
N GLY A 71 4.38 -11.35 -10.72
CA GLY A 71 4.08 -11.56 -12.13
C GLY A 71 4.55 -10.43 -13.06
N SER A 72 5.41 -9.52 -12.60
CA SER A 72 5.95 -8.42 -13.40
C SER A 72 7.27 -7.89 -12.85
N ASP A 73 8.17 -7.45 -13.73
CA ASP A 73 9.48 -6.87 -13.44
C ASP A 73 9.53 -5.34 -13.58
N GLU A 74 8.42 -4.72 -14.01
CA GLU A 74 8.30 -3.28 -14.35
C GLU A 74 8.92 -2.36 -13.28
N TRP A 75 8.82 -2.77 -12.00
CA TRP A 75 9.24 -1.98 -10.85
C TRP A 75 10.53 -2.47 -10.18
N ALA A 76 11.09 -3.60 -10.62
CA ALA A 76 12.17 -4.30 -9.92
C ALA A 76 13.56 -3.72 -10.19
N THR A 77 13.77 -3.07 -11.34
CA THR A 77 15.08 -2.58 -11.76
C THR A 77 15.72 -1.64 -10.71
N GLY A 78 16.93 -2.01 -10.26
CA GLY A 78 17.71 -1.23 -9.29
C GLY A 78 17.13 -1.20 -7.87
N LYS A 79 16.30 -2.17 -7.51
CA LYS A 79 15.70 -2.30 -6.17
C LYS A 79 16.34 -3.45 -5.41
N ASN A 80 16.42 -3.28 -4.10
CA ASN A 80 17.04 -4.25 -3.19
C ASN A 80 16.01 -4.90 -2.26
N TYR A 81 14.82 -4.29 -2.15
CA TYR A 81 13.78 -4.70 -1.24
C TYR A 81 12.42 -4.62 -1.95
N CYS A 82 11.61 -5.64 -1.72
CA CYS A 82 10.24 -5.71 -2.19
C CYS A 82 9.32 -6.13 -1.03
N VAL A 83 8.22 -5.40 -0.86
CA VAL A 83 7.11 -5.83 0.01
C VAL A 83 5.90 -6.08 -0.87
N LEU A 84 5.36 -7.29 -0.82
CA LEU A 84 4.12 -7.67 -1.47
C LEU A 84 3.06 -7.84 -0.38
N VAL A 85 2.06 -6.96 -0.38
CA VAL A 85 0.94 -7.02 0.55
C VAL A 85 -0.27 -7.58 -0.19
N PHE A 86 -0.72 -8.76 0.22
CA PHE A 86 -1.88 -9.41 -0.36
C PHE A 86 -3.13 -8.90 0.34
N LEU A 87 -4.11 -8.47 -0.46
CA LEU A 87 -5.31 -7.77 -0.01
C LEU A 87 -6.52 -8.70 -0.13
N LYS A 88 -7.35 -8.68 0.90
CA LYS A 88 -8.67 -9.34 0.92
C LYS A 88 -9.73 -8.37 1.43
N ARG A 89 -10.99 -8.68 1.14
CA ARG A 89 -12.17 -7.91 1.57
C ARG A 89 -12.02 -6.39 1.29
N PRO A 90 -11.78 -5.99 0.03
CA PRO A 90 -11.75 -4.58 -0.29
C PRO A 90 -13.16 -3.98 -0.11
N GLU A 91 -13.25 -2.80 0.50
CA GLU A 91 -14.51 -2.12 0.76
C GLU A 91 -14.38 -0.60 0.64
N TRP A 92 -15.49 0.05 0.29
CA TRP A 92 -15.63 1.49 0.38
C TRP A 92 -15.70 1.91 1.84
N VAL A 93 -15.08 3.04 2.17
CA VAL A 93 -15.23 3.69 3.47
C VAL A 93 -15.78 5.10 3.29
N VAL A 94 -16.51 5.59 4.31
CA VAL A 94 -16.94 6.99 4.34
C VAL A 94 -15.73 7.89 4.15
N PRO A 95 -15.71 8.78 3.14
CA PRO A 95 -14.51 9.55 2.83
C PRO A 95 -13.98 10.34 4.02
N PHE A 96 -12.67 10.35 4.21
CA PHE A 96 -12.03 11.16 5.25
C PHE A 96 -10.64 11.64 4.85
N ARG A 97 -10.20 12.75 5.46
CA ARG A 97 -8.87 13.29 5.26
C ARG A 97 -7.93 12.79 6.36
N ILE A 98 -6.63 12.89 6.10
CA ILE A 98 -5.60 12.53 7.09
C ILE A 98 -4.62 13.68 7.29
N ASN A 99 -4.19 13.87 8.53
CA ASN A 99 -3.07 14.73 8.87
C ASN A 99 -1.75 13.98 8.67
N LYS A 100 -0.91 14.47 7.75
CA LYS A 100 0.40 13.89 7.45
C LYS A 100 1.56 14.53 8.22
N LYS A 101 1.28 15.46 9.14
CA LYS A 101 2.33 16.12 9.94
C LYS A 101 3.17 15.08 10.68
N GLY A 102 4.49 15.17 10.57
CA GLY A 102 5.44 14.24 11.19
C GLY A 102 5.83 13.03 10.35
N PHE A 103 5.16 12.76 9.22
CA PHE A 103 5.50 11.62 8.34
C PHE A 103 6.42 12.00 7.17
N GLY A 104 6.59 13.29 6.89
CA GLY A 104 7.31 13.80 5.73
C GLY A 104 6.40 13.98 4.51
N SER A 105 6.67 15.02 3.71
CA SER A 105 5.83 15.42 2.57
C SER A 105 5.74 14.35 1.47
N ALA A 106 6.78 13.51 1.34
CA ALA A 106 6.87 12.46 0.32
C ALA A 106 6.46 11.06 0.82
N ALA A 107 5.95 10.91 2.05
CA ALA A 107 5.58 9.61 2.58
C ALA A 107 4.37 9.01 1.84
N ALA A 108 4.63 7.90 1.12
CA ALA A 108 3.61 7.09 0.47
C ALA A 108 2.91 6.13 1.44
N TRP A 109 3.60 5.72 2.52
CA TRP A 109 3.07 4.84 3.57
C TRP A 109 3.13 5.52 4.92
N LEU A 110 1.99 5.49 5.62
CA LEU A 110 1.84 5.98 6.98
C LEU A 110 1.39 4.79 7.84
N CYS A 111 2.34 4.12 8.48
CA CYS A 111 2.06 3.02 9.41
C CYS A 111 1.74 3.63 10.78
N VAL A 112 0.52 3.42 11.26
CA VAL A 112 0.02 3.94 12.52
C VAL A 112 -0.72 2.84 13.26
N GLU A 113 -0.69 2.88 14.60
CA GLU A 113 -1.44 1.93 15.43
C GLU A 113 -2.95 2.05 15.23
N SER A 114 -3.44 3.25 14.91
CA SER A 114 -4.87 3.50 14.67
C SER A 114 -5.07 4.65 13.69
N ILE A 115 -5.91 4.42 12.69
CA ILE A 115 -6.29 5.44 11.70
C ILE A 115 -6.96 6.67 12.35
N ALA A 116 -7.62 6.48 13.49
CA ALA A 116 -8.27 7.55 14.22
C ALA A 116 -7.29 8.63 14.70
N LYS A 117 -6.02 8.27 14.97
CA LYS A 117 -4.99 9.22 15.44
C LYS A 117 -4.60 10.26 14.39
N ILE A 118 -4.79 9.95 13.11
CA ILE A 118 -4.41 10.82 11.99
C ILE A 118 -5.60 11.26 11.14
N ARG A 119 -6.79 10.73 11.38
CA ARG A 119 -8.01 11.13 10.68
C ARG A 119 -8.38 12.57 11.06
N VAL A 120 -8.74 13.35 10.05
CA VAL A 120 -9.35 14.68 10.22
C VAL A 120 -10.66 14.74 9.42
N GLN A 121 -11.58 15.60 9.86
CA GLN A 121 -12.82 15.88 9.13
C GLN A 121 -12.51 16.40 7.72
#